data_AF-A0A380FGH2-F1
#
_entry.id   AF-A0A380FGH2-F1
#
_cell.length_a   1.000
_cell.length_b   1.000
_cell.length_c   1.000
_cell.angle_alpha   90.00
_cell.angle_beta   90.00
_cell.angle_gamma   90.00
#
_symmetry.space_group_name_H-M   'P 1'
#
loop_
_entity.id
_entity.type
_entity.pdbx_description
1 polymer ?
#
loop_
_entity_poly.entity_id
_entity_poly.type
_entity_poly.pdbx_seq_one_letter_code
_entity_poly.pdbx_strand_id
1 'polypeptide(L)' 'MTKIAIFASGSGSNFESIMTEIEAGRLSHIEVTALYTDQVSAYCIERARKF' A
#
# COMPACT_ATOMS: atom_id res chain seq x y z
N MET A 1 11.40 12.87 2.63
CA MET A 1 10.22 12.00 2.53
C MET A 1 9.90 11.83 1.04
N THR A 2 9.98 10.62 0.52
CA THR A 2 9.62 10.29 -0.86
C THR A 2 8.16 9.86 -0.87
N LYS A 3 7.31 10.63 -1.54
CA LYS A 3 5.89 10.32 -1.68
C LYS A 3 5.70 9.37 -2.85
N ILE A 4 5.02 8.25 -2.61
CA ILE A 4 4.74 7.26 -3.63
C ILE A 4 3.25 6.95 -3.71
N ALA A 5 2.82 6.46 -4.86
CA ALA A 5 1.54 5.82 -5.07
C ALA A 5 1.78 4.36 -5.49
N ILE A 6 0.90 3.45 -5.07
CA ILE A 6 1.01 2.03 -5.37
C ILE A 6 -0.14 1.62 -6.29
N PHE A 7 0.16 0.86 -7.34
CA PHE A 7 -0.85 0.26 -8.22
C PHE A 7 -0.99 -1.23 -7.89
N ALA A 8 -2.21 -1.69 -7.64
CA ALA A 8 -2.49 -3.09 -7.33
C ALA A 8 -3.89 -3.48 -7.83
N SER A 9 -4.02 -4.71 -8.34
CA SER A 9 -5.27 -5.20 -8.96
C SER A 9 -5.81 -6.50 -8.32
N GLY A 10 -5.16 -6.99 -7.26
CA GLY A 10 -5.42 -8.31 -6.68
C GLY A 10 -5.50 -8.30 -5.16
N SER A 11 -4.85 -9.29 -4.52
CA SER A 11 -4.89 -9.46 -3.07
C SER A 11 -4.31 -8.29 -2.29
N GLY A 12 -3.30 -7.59 -2.84
CA GLY A 12 -2.57 -6.53 -2.14
C GLY A 12 -1.56 -7.06 -1.11
N SER A 13 -1.02 -8.27 -1.27
CA SER A 13 0.06 -8.81 -0.41
C SER A 13 1.30 -7.91 -0.39
N ASN A 14 1.78 -7.48 -1.55
CA ASN A 14 2.95 -6.61 -1.63
C ASN A 14 2.69 -5.23 -1.02
N PHE A 15 1.48 -4.68 -1.17
CA PHE A 15 1.08 -3.43 -0.51
C PHE A 15 1.16 -3.56 1.01
N GLU A 16 0.56 -4.63 1.57
CA GLU A 16 0.61 -4.87 3.02
C GLU A 16 2.04 -5.04 3.52
N SER A 17 2.88 -5.81 2.81
CA SER A 17 4.29 -5.93 3.17
C SER A 17 5.00 -4.57 3.18
N ILE A 18 4.82 -3.73 2.15
CA ILE A 18 5.43 -2.39 2.12
C ILE A 18 4.95 -1.55 3.30
N MET A 19 3.65 -1.53 3.60
CA MET A 19 3.10 -0.76 4.71
C MET A 19 3.61 -1.25 6.06
N THR A 20 3.70 -2.56 6.29
CA THR A 20 4.28 -3.14 7.52
C THR A 20 5.75 -2.75 7.70
N GLU A 21 6.54 -2.72 6.63
CA GLU A 21 7.95 -2.29 6.69
C GLU A 21 8.09 -0.78 6.98
N ILE A 22 7.14 0.04 6.51
CA ILE A 22 7.05 1.47 6.84
C ILE A 22 6.70 1.67 8.32
N GLU A 23 5.65 1.02 8.82
CA GLU A 23 5.24 1.10 10.23
C GLU A 23 6.32 0.59 11.18
N ALA A 24 7.07 -0.45 10.77
CA ALA A 24 8.20 -0.96 11.51
C ALA A 24 9.46 -0.07 11.44
N GLY A 25 9.39 1.06 10.72
CA GLY A 25 10.49 2.02 10.59
C GLY A 25 11.64 1.58 9.69
N ARG A 26 11.52 0.45 8.99
CA ARG A 26 12.55 -0.08 8.07
C ARG A 26 12.58 0.66 6.74
N LEU A 27 11.45 1.26 6.35
CA LEU A 27 11.31 2.15 5.18
C LEU A 27 11.00 3.60 5.58
N SER A 28 11.81 4.17 6.48
CA SER A 28 11.57 5.45 7.16
C SER A 28 11.55 6.72 6.29
N HIS A 29 12.00 6.65 5.03
CA HIS A 29 12.02 7.79 4.12
C HIS A 29 10.91 7.76 3.07
N ILE A 30 9.91 6.88 3.21
CA ILE A 30 8.82 6.69 2.26
C ILE A 30 7.47 7.02 2.92
N GLU A 31 6.59 7.67 2.15
CA GLU A 31 5.20 7.91 2.51
C GLU A 31 4.32 7.40 1.36
N VAL A 32 3.47 6.41 1.63
CA VAL A 32 2.47 5.93 0.66
C VAL A 32 1.26 6.85 0.74
N THR A 33 1.00 7.58 -0.33
CA THR A 33 -0.03 8.62 -0.37
C THR A 33 -1.33 8.16 -1.01
N ALA A 34 -1.27 7.11 -1.84
CA ALA A 34 -2.43 6.56 -2.52
C ALA A 34 -2.18 5.10 -2.95
N LEU A 35 -3.27 4.34 -3.02
CA LEU A 35 -3.35 3.08 -3.76
C LEU A 35 -4.37 3.23 -4.89
N TYR A 36 -3.97 2.88 -6.11
CA TYR A 36 -4.83 2.84 -7.28
C TYR A 36 -5.10 1.39 -7.68
N THR A 37 -6.33 1.12 -8.08
CA THR A 37 -6.74 -0.17 -8.61
C THR A 37 -7.69 0.02 -9.79
N ASP A 38 -7.52 -0.80 -10.81
CA ASP A 38 -8.45 -0.94 -11.93
C ASP A 38 -9.56 -1.98 -11.65
N GLN A 39 -9.51 -2.65 -10.50
CA GLN A 39 -10.43 -3.73 -10.12
C GLN A 39 -11.21 -3.33 -8.87
N VAL A 40 -12.48 -2.93 -9.04
CA VAL A 40 -13.34 -2.45 -7.94
C VAL A 40 -13.58 -3.49 -6.83
N SER A 41 -13.40 -4.78 -7.13
CA SER A 41 -13.55 -5.89 -6.19
C SER A 41 -12.20 -6.38 -5.63
N ALA A 42 -11.08 -5.73 -5.93
CA ALA A 42 -9.78 -6.18 -5.47
C ALA A 42 -9.63 -6.04 -3.95
N TYR A 43 -9.13 -7.09 -3.31
CA TYR A 43 -8.94 -7.12 -1.86
C TYR A 43 -7.87 -6.12 -1.36
N CYS A 44 -7.02 -5.63 -2.26
CA CYS A 44 -6.09 -4.53 -1.94
C CYS A 44 -6.79 -3.26 -1.45
N ILE A 45 -8.05 -3.02 -1.85
CA ILE A 45 -8.86 -1.90 -1.34
C ILE A 45 -9.11 -2.04 0.17
N GLU A 46 -9.50 -3.24 0.62
CA GLU A 46 -9.76 -3.50 2.03
C GLU A 46 -8.47 -3.41 2.87
N ARG A 47 -7.34 -3.83 2.31
CA ARG A 47 -6.04 -3.65 2.96
C ARG A 47 -5.63 -2.19 3.05
N ALA A 48 -5.85 -1.41 2.00
CA ALA A 48 -5.54 0.01 1.99
C ALA A 48 -6.30 0.79 3.07
N ARG A 49 -7.52 0.37 3.43
CA ARG A 49 -8.31 0.99 4.50
C ARG A 49 -7.80 0.70 5.92
N LYS A 50 -6.87 -0.25 6.10
CA LYS A 50 -6.32 -0.60 7.43
C LYS A 50 -5.15 0.29 7.85
N PHE A 51 -4.56 1.02 6.91
CA PHE A 51 -3.42 1.92 7.10
C PHE A 51 -3.85 3.35 6.83
#